data_AF-A0A7Y3K1Q4-F1
#
_entry.id   AF-A0A7Y3K1Q4-F1
#
_cell.length_a   1.000
_cell.length_b   1.000
_cell.length_c   1.000
_cell.angle_alpha   90.00
_cell.angle_beta   90.00
_cell.angle_gamma   90.00
#
_symmetry.space_group_name_H-M   'P 1'
#
loop_
_entity.id
_entity.type
_entity.pdbx_description
1 polymer ?
#
loop_
_entity_poly.entity_id
_entity_poly.type
_entity_poly.pdbx_seq_one_letter_code
_entity_poly.pdbx_strand_id
1 'polypeptide(L)'
;PRERFTYGQTEWPELVSQLLSPVRIQTYVASTSGEALSLAESHPMHVVVVDFQLPCRSGMADGAEAMKLVRLLQRTRRHDTGHHGAQTSPAASHASAGRRIPIADGGNSTADPGEARPLFILLAPPHGEMPQLMQEALRWNVYSVLPEPLNVNELLDTMARALRRFYDNRWPL
;
A
#
# COMPACT_ATOMS: atom_id res chain seq x y z
N PRO A 1 -7.13 14.97 22.38
CA PRO A 1 -7.22 13.54 22.75
C PRO A 1 -5.99 12.77 22.23
N ARG A 2 -5.16 12.23 23.13
CA ARG A 2 -4.05 11.33 22.77
C ARG A 2 -4.55 9.90 22.90
N GLU A 3 -5.48 9.52 22.03
CA GLU A 3 -6.04 8.17 22.02
C GLU A 3 -4.99 7.21 21.47
N ARG A 4 -4.64 6.23 22.28
CA ARG A 4 -3.69 5.16 21.99
C ARG A 4 -4.44 3.86 22.03
N PHE A 5 -4.36 3.10 20.95
CA PHE A 5 -5.04 1.83 20.81
C PHE A 5 -4.03 0.69 20.86
N THR A 6 -4.40 -0.37 21.55
CA THR A 6 -3.65 -1.63 21.55
C THR A 6 -4.26 -2.58 20.53
N TYR A 7 -3.52 -3.63 20.22
CA TYR A 7 -3.94 -4.67 19.30
C TYR A 7 -5.27 -5.30 19.73
N GLY A 8 -6.07 -5.67 18.72
CA GLY A 8 -7.41 -6.25 18.90
C GLY A 8 -8.53 -5.24 19.17
N GLN A 9 -8.21 -3.95 19.37
CA GLN A 9 -9.24 -2.92 19.46
C GLN A 9 -9.73 -2.54 18.06
N THR A 10 -11.02 -2.78 17.79
CA THR A 10 -11.67 -2.48 16.50
C THR A 10 -12.25 -1.07 16.43
N GLU A 11 -11.95 -0.22 17.42
CA GLU A 11 -12.56 1.11 17.56
C GLU A 11 -11.79 2.18 16.76
N TRP A 12 -10.48 2.04 16.60
CA TRP A 12 -9.66 3.02 15.90
C TRP A 12 -9.99 3.17 14.40
N PRO A 13 -10.35 2.13 13.62
CA PRO A 13 -10.69 2.30 12.21
C PRO A 13 -11.95 3.15 12.03
N GLU A 14 -12.91 2.98 12.92
CA GLU A 14 -14.15 3.76 12.94
C GLU A 14 -13.85 5.23 13.30
N LEU A 15 -13.04 5.47 14.32
CA LEU A 15 -12.59 6.81 14.67
C LEU A 15 -11.84 7.49 13.51
N VAL A 16 -10.90 6.81 12.88
CA VAL A 16 -10.17 7.33 11.72
C VAL A 16 -11.14 7.65 10.59
N SER A 17 -12.12 6.79 10.32
CA SER A 17 -13.15 7.03 9.30
C SER A 17 -13.99 8.27 9.62
N GLN A 18 -14.40 8.45 10.87
CA GLN A 18 -15.14 9.63 11.31
C GLN A 18 -14.31 10.92 11.20
N LEU A 19 -13.00 10.85 11.48
CA LEU A 19 -12.10 12.01 11.37
C LEU A 19 -11.77 12.36 9.92
N LEU A 20 -11.76 11.38 9.02
CA LEU A 20 -11.46 11.57 7.60
C LEU A 20 -12.69 11.88 6.74
N SER A 21 -13.89 11.56 7.21
CA SER A 21 -15.15 11.85 6.52
C SER A 21 -15.35 13.34 6.18
N PRO A 22 -15.09 14.31 7.09
CA PRO A 22 -15.24 15.75 6.79
C PRO A 22 -14.35 16.24 5.65
N VAL A 23 -13.19 15.61 5.45
CA VAL A 23 -12.26 15.95 4.35
C VAL A 23 -12.54 15.13 3.07
N ARG A 24 -13.69 14.44 3.01
CA ARG A 24 -14.17 13.62 1.87
C ARG A 24 -13.23 12.49 1.46
N ILE A 25 -12.40 12.02 2.39
CA ILE A 25 -11.59 10.81 2.17
C ILE A 25 -12.50 9.61 2.44
N GLN A 26 -12.69 8.77 1.42
CA GLN A 26 -13.42 7.52 1.56
C GLN A 26 -12.53 6.49 2.24
N THR A 27 -13.03 5.91 3.33
CA THR A 27 -12.35 4.86 4.08
C THR A 27 -13.08 3.54 3.90
N TYR A 28 -12.32 2.46 3.72
CA TYR A 28 -12.82 1.10 3.68
C TYR A 28 -12.08 0.31 4.75
N VAL A 29 -12.81 -0.50 5.52
CA VAL A 29 -12.25 -1.34 6.57
C VAL A 29 -12.40 -2.79 6.13
N ALA A 30 -11.35 -3.57 6.32
CA ALA A 30 -11.35 -5.00 6.07
C ALA A 30 -10.77 -5.73 7.28
N SER A 31 -11.43 -6.80 7.71
CA SER A 31 -10.99 -7.64 8.83
C SER A 31 -10.18 -8.85 8.35
N THR A 32 -10.15 -9.11 7.04
CA THR A 32 -9.45 -10.24 6.44
C THR A 32 -8.78 -9.85 5.12
N SER A 33 -7.75 -10.59 4.70
CA SER A 33 -7.13 -10.39 3.38
C SER A 33 -8.09 -10.55 2.22
N GLY A 34 -9.07 -11.47 2.33
CA GLY A 34 -10.04 -11.72 1.27
C GLY A 34 -10.94 -10.51 1.06
N GLU A 35 -11.48 -9.96 2.13
CA GLU A 35 -12.27 -8.73 2.10
C GLU A 35 -11.46 -7.53 1.58
N ALA A 36 -10.21 -7.39 2.05
CA ALA A 36 -9.32 -6.32 1.59
C ALA A 36 -9.04 -6.41 0.08
N LEU A 37 -8.87 -7.62 -0.45
CA LEU A 37 -8.66 -7.84 -1.88
C LEU A 37 -9.92 -7.51 -2.68
N SER A 38 -11.10 -7.97 -2.25
CA SER A 38 -12.37 -7.64 -2.90
C SER A 38 -12.65 -6.13 -2.91
N LEU A 39 -12.29 -5.41 -1.85
CA LEU A 39 -12.39 -3.95 -1.80
C LEU A 39 -11.42 -3.28 -2.79
N ALA A 40 -10.18 -3.76 -2.87
CA ALA A 40 -9.18 -3.20 -3.78
C ALA A 40 -9.45 -3.45 -5.27
N GLU A 41 -10.19 -4.52 -5.58
CA GLU A 41 -10.70 -4.82 -6.92
C GLU A 41 -11.84 -3.87 -7.33
N SER A 42 -12.66 -3.43 -6.38
CA SER A 42 -13.83 -2.59 -6.65
C SER A 42 -13.55 -1.08 -6.52
N HIS A 43 -12.53 -0.69 -5.76
CA HIS A 43 -12.24 0.71 -5.45
C HIS A 43 -10.76 1.07 -5.64
N PRO A 44 -10.44 2.27 -6.19
CA PRO A 44 -9.09 2.82 -6.19
C PRO A 44 -8.57 3.05 -4.77
N MET A 45 -7.49 2.35 -4.42
CA MET A 45 -6.80 2.50 -3.14
C MET A 45 -5.56 3.36 -3.32
N HIS A 46 -5.50 4.51 -2.63
CA HIS A 46 -4.34 5.40 -2.66
C HIS A 46 -3.39 5.14 -1.48
N VAL A 47 -3.95 4.86 -0.30
CA VAL A 47 -3.23 4.51 0.92
C VAL A 47 -3.91 3.30 1.55
N VAL A 48 -3.12 2.31 1.96
CA VAL A 48 -3.59 1.10 2.61
C VAL A 48 -2.85 0.96 3.95
N VAL A 49 -3.61 0.91 5.04
CA VAL A 49 -3.09 0.59 6.37
C VAL A 49 -3.33 -0.90 6.60
N VAL A 50 -2.26 -1.64 6.92
CA VAL A 50 -2.32 -3.09 7.11
C VAL A 50 -1.81 -3.42 8.50
N ASP A 51 -2.63 -4.12 9.27
CA ASP A 51 -2.21 -4.69 10.55
C ASP A 51 -1.27 -5.87 10.32
N PHE A 52 -0.09 -5.89 10.95
CA PHE A 52 0.85 -7.00 10.81
C PHE A 52 0.29 -8.30 11.40
N GLN A 53 -0.59 -8.24 12.40
CA GLN A 53 -1.17 -9.42 13.01
C GLN A 53 -2.51 -9.83 12.34
N LEU A 54 -2.74 -9.39 11.09
CA LEU A 54 -3.90 -9.75 10.29
C LEU A 54 -4.22 -11.27 10.39
N PRO A 55 -5.47 -11.65 10.72
CA PRO A 55 -5.81 -13.04 10.96
C PRO A 55 -5.46 -13.95 9.78
N CYS A 56 -4.64 -14.98 10.03
CA CYS A 56 -4.25 -15.96 9.04
C CYS A 56 -4.99 -17.29 9.29
N ARG A 57 -5.37 -17.99 8.22
CA ARG A 57 -6.02 -19.32 8.32
C ARG A 57 -5.13 -20.37 8.98
N SER A 58 -3.83 -20.13 9.03
CA SER A 58 -2.83 -21.04 9.61
C SER A 58 -2.73 -20.94 11.14
N GLY A 59 -3.38 -19.94 11.77
CA GLY A 59 -3.35 -19.74 13.23
C GLY A 59 -2.03 -19.21 13.81
N MET A 60 -0.94 -19.14 13.03
CA MET A 60 0.33 -18.51 13.43
C MET A 60 0.35 -17.05 13.00
N ALA A 61 0.27 -16.13 13.96
CA ALA A 61 0.40 -14.70 13.72
C ALA A 61 1.88 -14.29 13.62
N ASP A 62 2.51 -14.60 12.49
CA ASP A 62 3.89 -14.21 12.15
C ASP A 62 3.95 -13.07 11.10
N GLY A 63 2.78 -12.52 10.76
CA GLY A 63 2.59 -11.49 9.74
C GLY A 63 2.75 -11.95 8.29
N ALA A 64 2.93 -13.24 8.04
CA ALA A 64 2.98 -13.77 6.68
C ALA A 64 1.73 -13.42 5.86
N GLU A 65 0.56 -13.38 6.50
CA GLU A 65 -0.70 -13.04 5.84
C GLU A 65 -0.78 -11.54 5.47
N ALA A 66 -0.34 -10.65 6.37
CA ALA A 66 -0.22 -9.22 6.09
C ALA A 66 0.74 -8.98 4.91
N MET A 67 1.89 -9.65 4.92
CA MET A 67 2.89 -9.55 3.85
C MET A 67 2.38 -10.13 2.52
N LYS A 68 1.62 -11.22 2.57
CA LYS A 68 0.94 -11.78 1.40
C LYS A 68 -0.10 -10.82 0.82
N LEU A 69 -0.90 -10.17 1.67
CA LEU A 69 -1.86 -9.16 1.24
C LEU A 69 -1.16 -7.98 0.55
N VAL A 70 -0.11 -7.42 1.15
CA VAL A 70 0.70 -6.34 0.53
C VAL A 70 1.19 -6.77 -0.86
N ARG A 71 1.74 -7.98 -0.99
CA ARG A 71 2.21 -8.52 -2.28
C ARG A 71 1.10 -8.63 -3.32
N LEU A 72 -0.08 -9.07 -2.92
CA LEU A 72 -1.22 -9.22 -3.83
C LEU A 72 -1.74 -7.86 -4.29
N LEU A 73 -1.94 -6.92 -3.37
CA LEU A 73 -2.40 -5.56 -3.69
C LEU A 73 -1.41 -4.81 -4.61
N GLN A 74 -0.10 -5.04 -4.44
CA GLN A 74 0.92 -4.51 -5.34
C GLN A 74 0.90 -5.12 -6.75
N ARG A 75 0.31 -6.31 -6.92
CA ARG A 75 0.20 -7.00 -8.22
C ARG A 75 -1.08 -6.67 -8.94
N THR A 76 -2.22 -6.62 -8.24
CA THR A 76 -3.54 -6.37 -8.85
C THR A 76 -3.54 -5.07 -9.66
N ARG A 77 -2.83 -4.03 -9.20
CA ARG A 77 -2.72 -2.73 -9.89
C ARG A 77 -1.71 -2.68 -11.05
N ARG A 78 -0.84 -3.69 -11.22
CA ARG A 78 0.11 -3.75 -12.35
C ARG A 78 -0.55 -4.14 -13.67
N HIS A 79 -1.73 -4.78 -13.60
CA HIS A 79 -2.34 -5.43 -14.76
C HIS A 79 -3.26 -4.52 -15.60
N ASP A 80 -3.63 -3.33 -15.13
CA ASP A 80 -4.50 -2.42 -15.91
C ASP A 80 -3.75 -1.59 -16.97
N THR A 81 -2.42 -1.48 -16.90
CA THR A 81 -1.60 -0.70 -17.86
C THR A 81 -1.34 -1.39 -19.21
N GLY A 82 -2.17 -2.35 -19.62
CA GLY A 82 -1.82 -3.29 -20.68
C GLY A 82 -2.71 -3.38 -21.92
N HIS A 83 -3.81 -2.63 -22.06
CA HIS A 83 -4.83 -3.01 -23.07
C HIS A 83 -5.45 -1.91 -23.93
N HIS A 84 -4.80 -0.78 -24.21
CA HIS A 84 -5.22 0.12 -25.30
C HIS A 84 -4.04 0.47 -26.24
N GLY A 85 -3.92 -0.25 -27.35
CA GLY A 85 -3.16 0.20 -28.53
C GLY A 85 -2.37 -0.86 -29.29
N ALA A 86 -2.86 -1.18 -30.49
CA ALA A 86 -2.15 -1.76 -31.64
C ALA A 86 -2.04 -3.30 -31.76
N GLN A 87 -3.06 -3.87 -32.40
CA GLN A 87 -2.90 -4.99 -33.32
C GLN A 87 -2.25 -4.48 -34.62
N THR A 88 -1.14 -5.10 -35.07
CA THR A 88 -0.99 -5.80 -36.37
C THR A 88 0.49 -5.87 -36.84
N SER A 89 1.03 -7.08 -36.70
CA SER A 89 1.90 -7.81 -37.65
C SER A 89 3.37 -7.41 -37.91
N PRO A 90 4.19 -8.39 -38.37
CA PRO A 90 5.58 -8.58 -37.93
C PRO A 90 6.62 -8.35 -39.05
N ALA A 91 7.86 -8.00 -38.67
CA ALA A 91 9.04 -8.33 -39.47
C ALA A 91 10.35 -8.22 -38.67
N ALA A 92 11.12 -9.31 -38.71
CA ALA A 92 12.59 -9.38 -38.74
C ALA A 92 13.43 -8.77 -37.59
N SER A 93 13.84 -9.68 -36.69
CA SER A 93 15.22 -10.16 -36.53
C SER A 93 16.41 -9.18 -36.37
N HIS A 94 17.22 -9.53 -35.35
CA HIS A 94 18.67 -9.30 -35.14
C HIS A 94 19.10 -8.30 -34.04
N ALA A 95 20.01 -8.83 -33.21
CA ALA A 95 21.07 -8.17 -32.43
C ALA A 95 20.81 -7.85 -30.95
N SER A 96 21.14 -8.86 -30.13
CA SER A 96 22.15 -8.84 -29.05
C SER A 96 22.28 -7.61 -28.12
N ALA A 97 21.93 -7.87 -26.86
CA ALA A 97 22.69 -7.51 -25.65
C ALA A 97 23.25 -6.08 -25.54
N GLY A 98 22.40 -5.18 -25.07
CA GLY A 98 22.79 -3.99 -24.33
C GLY A 98 21.63 -3.57 -23.45
N ARG A 99 21.61 -3.97 -22.18
CA ARG A 99 20.58 -3.58 -21.20
C ARG A 99 20.76 -2.09 -20.89
N ARG A 100 20.26 -1.24 -21.79
CA ARG A 100 20.11 0.20 -21.60
C ARG A 100 19.13 0.39 -20.45
N ILE A 101 19.64 0.83 -19.32
CA ILE A 101 18.80 1.39 -18.25
C ILE A 101 18.14 2.63 -18.89
N PRO A 102 16.81 2.66 -19.03
CA PRO A 102 16.16 3.88 -19.50
C PRO A 102 16.38 4.95 -18.44
N ILE A 103 17.22 5.93 -18.74
CA ILE A 103 17.24 7.19 -18.00
C ILE A 103 15.95 7.88 -18.43
N ALA A 104 14.92 7.78 -17.58
CA ALA A 104 13.67 8.49 -17.78
C ALA A 104 13.96 9.98 -17.81
N ASP A 105 13.81 10.57 -18.99
CA ASP A 105 13.94 11.99 -19.24
C ASP A 105 12.94 12.76 -18.37
N GLY A 106 13.36 13.90 -17.85
CA GLY A 106 12.65 14.73 -16.86
C GLY A 106 11.44 15.47 -17.44
N GLY A 107 10.54 14.75 -18.11
CA GLY A 107 9.23 15.24 -18.50
C GLY A 107 8.27 15.13 -17.33
N ASN A 108 7.51 16.20 -17.08
CA ASN A 108 6.30 16.21 -16.25
C ASN A 108 5.37 15.07 -16.68
N SER A 109 5.57 13.88 -16.10
CA SER A 109 4.68 12.74 -16.29
C SER A 109 3.53 12.97 -15.33
N THR A 110 2.46 13.57 -15.84
CA THR A 110 1.13 13.55 -15.23
C THR A 110 0.65 12.10 -15.24
N ALA A 111 1.22 11.26 -14.37
CA ALA A 111 0.64 9.97 -14.05
C ALA A 111 -0.80 10.23 -13.63
N ASP A 112 -1.75 9.62 -14.34
CA ASP A 112 -3.15 9.64 -13.93
C ASP A 112 -3.20 9.11 -12.49
N PRO A 113 -3.81 9.80 -11.52
CA PRO A 113 -3.95 9.27 -10.15
C PRO A 113 -4.58 7.86 -10.10
N GLY A 114 -5.27 7.43 -11.17
CA GLY A 114 -5.74 6.05 -11.36
C GLY A 114 -4.64 4.97 -11.56
N GLU A 115 -3.45 5.33 -12.03
CA GLU A 115 -2.32 4.42 -12.29
C GLU A 115 -1.32 4.30 -11.13
N ALA A 116 -1.40 5.20 -10.14
CA ALA A 116 -0.44 5.24 -9.05
C ALA A 116 -0.65 4.09 -8.05
N ARG A 117 0.44 3.43 -7.66
CA ARG A 117 0.40 2.28 -6.74
C ARG A 117 0.04 2.74 -5.32
N PRO A 118 -0.81 1.99 -4.58
CA PRO A 118 -1.13 2.34 -3.20
C PRO A 118 0.13 2.40 -2.34
N LEU A 119 0.18 3.38 -1.45
CA LEU A 119 1.18 3.45 -0.39
C LEU A 119 0.73 2.60 0.80
N PHE A 120 1.64 1.77 1.32
CA PHE A 120 1.34 0.87 2.43
C PHE A 120 1.88 1.42 3.74
N ILE A 121 1.06 1.43 4.78
CA ILE A 121 1.46 1.68 6.17
C ILE A 121 1.26 0.38 6.93
N LEU A 122 2.31 -0.17 7.54
CA LEU A 122 2.21 -1.37 8.37
C LEU A 122 2.04 -0.98 9.84
N LEU A 123 1.13 -1.64 10.56
CA LEU A 123 1.05 -1.56 12.02
C LEU A 123 1.86 -2.73 12.61
N ALA A 124 2.92 -2.43 13.34
CA ALA A 124 3.83 -3.43 13.88
C ALA A 124 3.31 -4.02 15.20
N PRO A 125 3.60 -5.31 15.47
CA PRO A 125 3.20 -5.97 16.71
C PRO A 125 3.99 -5.41 17.91
N PRO A 126 3.48 -5.58 19.15
CA PRO A 126 4.03 -4.93 20.34
C PRO A 126 5.34 -5.57 20.83
N HIS A 127 5.57 -6.85 20.50
CA HIS A 127 6.68 -7.66 21.01
C HIS A 127 7.43 -8.44 19.91
N GLY A 128 7.40 -7.96 18.66
CA GLY A 128 8.05 -8.61 17.53
C GLY A 128 9.52 -8.20 17.34
N GLU A 129 10.29 -9.03 16.61
CA GLU A 129 11.63 -8.69 16.13
C GLU A 129 11.56 -7.58 15.08
N MET A 130 11.47 -6.33 15.56
CA MET A 130 11.40 -5.12 14.74
C MET A 130 12.49 -5.05 13.63
N PRO A 131 13.72 -5.55 13.81
CA PRO A 131 14.71 -5.57 12.73
C PRO A 131 14.30 -6.40 11.52
N GLN A 132 13.69 -7.58 11.73
CA GLN A 132 13.24 -8.45 10.65
C GLN A 132 12.02 -7.87 9.97
N LEU A 133 11.07 -7.35 10.75
CA LEU A 133 9.91 -6.65 10.22
C LEU A 133 10.30 -5.44 9.38
N MET A 134 11.25 -4.63 9.84
CA MET A 134 11.74 -3.47 9.11
C MET A 134 12.44 -3.89 7.81
N GLN A 135 13.29 -4.92 7.86
CA GLN A 135 13.92 -5.47 6.66
C GLN A 135 12.87 -5.97 5.66
N GLU A 136 11.81 -6.63 6.12
CA GLU A 136 10.73 -7.06 5.25
C GLU A 136 9.93 -5.87 4.70
N ALA A 137 9.52 -4.93 5.54
CA ALA A 137 8.81 -3.72 5.14
C ALA A 137 9.55 -2.95 4.03
N LEU A 138 10.87 -2.80 4.16
CA LEU A 138 11.73 -2.19 3.14
C LEU A 138 11.74 -3.00 1.83
N ARG A 139 11.83 -4.33 1.90
CA ARG A 139 11.77 -5.20 0.70
C ARG A 139 10.46 -5.04 -0.07
N TRP A 140 9.38 -4.70 0.61
CA TRP A 140 8.05 -4.53 0.01
C TRP A 140 7.66 -3.08 -0.22
N ASN A 141 8.61 -2.14 -0.12
CA ASN A 141 8.40 -0.72 -0.39
C ASN A 141 7.23 -0.11 0.42
N VAL A 142 7.11 -0.56 1.67
CA VAL A 142 6.17 -0.02 2.64
C VAL A 142 6.60 1.42 2.95
N TYR A 143 5.64 2.34 2.98
CA TYR A 143 5.89 3.76 3.22
C TYR A 143 6.30 4.04 4.67
N SER A 144 5.62 3.42 5.62
CA SER A 144 5.89 3.59 7.05
C SER A 144 5.49 2.35 7.84
N VAL A 145 6.18 2.12 8.95
CA VAL A 145 5.82 1.12 9.96
C VAL A 145 5.50 1.87 11.25
N LEU A 146 4.31 1.67 11.80
CA LEU A 146 3.85 2.31 13.04
C LEU A 146 3.83 1.30 14.18
N PRO A 147 4.50 1.55 15.31
CA PRO A 147 4.53 0.63 16.42
C PRO A 147 3.22 0.65 17.21
N GLU A 148 2.94 -0.46 17.89
CA GLU A 148 1.96 -0.49 18.97
C GLU A 148 2.56 0.09 20.28
N PRO A 149 1.80 0.83 21.10
CA PRO A 149 0.39 1.21 20.93
C PRO A 149 0.18 2.26 19.84
N LEU A 150 -0.81 2.00 18.97
CA LEU A 150 -1.15 2.86 17.84
C LEU A 150 -1.68 4.21 18.34
N ASN A 151 -0.96 5.28 18.03
CA ASN A 151 -1.42 6.65 18.26
C ASN A 151 -2.14 7.16 17.02
N VAL A 152 -3.44 7.47 17.12
CA VAL A 152 -4.24 7.90 15.96
C VAL A 152 -3.72 9.19 15.34
N ASN A 153 -3.17 10.12 16.13
CA ASN A 153 -2.58 11.34 15.57
C ASN A 153 -1.35 11.02 14.71
N GLU A 154 -0.53 10.04 15.13
CA GLU A 154 0.64 9.61 14.38
C GLU A 154 0.25 8.88 13.10
N LEU A 155 -0.82 8.07 13.15
CA LEU A 155 -1.41 7.45 11.98
C LEU A 155 -1.93 8.50 11.00
N LEU A 156 -2.73 9.46 11.47
CA LEU A 156 -3.28 10.54 10.64
C LEU A 156 -2.18 11.41 10.03
N ASP A 157 -1.15 11.77 10.79
CA ASP A 157 0.01 12.50 10.28
C ASP A 157 0.75 11.69 9.20
N THR A 158 0.90 10.38 9.41
CA THR A 158 1.55 9.48 8.46
C THR A 158 0.71 9.32 7.19
N MET A 159 -0.61 9.19 7.31
CA MET A 159 -1.54 9.18 6.19
C MET A 159 -1.52 10.50 5.42
N ALA A 160 -1.53 11.64 6.12
CA ALA A 160 -1.45 12.96 5.49
C ALA A 160 -0.15 13.13 4.70
N ARG A 161 0.99 12.69 5.26
CA ARG A 161 2.27 12.67 4.53
C ARG A 161 2.25 11.71 3.34
N ALA A 162 1.65 10.53 3.49
CA ALA A 162 1.50 9.55 2.41
C ALA A 162 0.64 10.11 1.27
N LEU A 163 -0.55 10.63 1.58
CA LEU A 163 -1.47 11.22 0.60
C LEU A 163 -0.84 12.43 -0.10
N ARG A 164 -0.19 13.33 0.65
CA ARG A 164 0.53 14.46 0.05
C ARG A 164 1.61 13.98 -0.92
N ARG A 165 2.35 12.93 -0.55
CA ARG A 165 3.37 12.34 -1.43
C ARG A 165 2.77 11.68 -2.67
N PHE A 166 1.64 11.00 -2.52
CA PHE A 166 0.90 10.35 -3.59
C PHE A 166 0.40 11.38 -4.61
N TYR A 167 -0.27 12.44 -4.16
CA TYR A 167 -0.84 13.47 -5.04
C TYR A 167 0.16 14.51 -5.54
N ASP A 168 1.29 14.72 -4.86
CA ASP A 168 2.36 15.58 -5.36
C ASP A 168 3.23 14.89 -6.45
N ASN A 169 2.87 13.68 -6.93
CA ASN A 169 3.63 12.89 -7.91
C ASN A 169 5.10 12.62 -7.53
N ARG A 170 5.39 12.49 -6.23
CA ARG A 170 6.76 12.32 -5.72
C ARG A 170 7.08 10.87 -5.35
N TRP A 171 6.83 9.89 -6.25
CA TRP A 171 7.17 8.48 -6.02
C TRP A 171 7.70 7.70 -7.25
N PRO A 172 8.79 6.91 -7.05
CA PRO A 172 10.16 7.29 -7.35
C PRO A 172 10.53 7.02 -8.81
N LEU A 173 11.56 7.74 -9.29
CA LEU A 173 12.41 7.30 -10.39
C LEU A 173 13.05 5.93 -10.08
#